data_AF-A0A355SV91-F1
#
_entry.id   AF-A0A355SV91-F1
#
_cell.length_a   1.000
_cell.length_b   1.000
_cell.length_c   1.000
_cell.angle_alpha   90.00
_cell.angle_beta   90.00
_cell.angle_gamma   90.00
#
_symmetry.space_group_name_H-M   'P 1'
#
loop_
_entity.id
_entity.type
_entity.pdbx_description
1 polymer ?
#
loop_
_entity_poly.entity_id
_entity_poly.type
_entity_poly.pdbx_seq_one_letter_code
_entity_poly.pdbx_strand_id
1 'polypeptide(L)'
;ARILINGINGPIEVAGKSYNGNMPAFGPNGLNLKPKEIAAVLTYIRQDWGNAASDVTEATMNTYMQQYASRGTPWNATEVVEDLSPEPVAAVAP
;
A
#
# COMPACT_ATOMS: atom_id res chain seq x y z
N ALA A 1 -2.33 1.08 2.10
CA ALA A 1 -2.01 2.53 2.12
C ALA A 1 -0.56 2.81 2.55
N ARG A 2 -0.05 2.20 3.64
CA ARG A 2 1.29 2.48 4.21
C ARG A 2 2.44 2.45 3.18
N ILE A 3 2.44 1.50 2.25
CA ILE A 3 3.44 1.38 1.17
C ILE A 3 3.39 2.60 0.25
N LEU A 4 2.22 3.01 -0.24
CA LEU A 4 2.14 4.18 -1.13
C LEU A 4 2.56 5.46 -0.42
N ILE A 5 2.27 5.60 0.88
CA ILE A 5 2.63 6.83 1.61
C ILE A 5 4.15 6.95 1.79
N ASN A 6 4.82 5.89 2.23
CA ASN A 6 6.22 5.96 2.67
C ASN A 6 7.22 5.13 1.85
N GLY A 7 6.75 4.37 0.85
CA GLY A 7 7.58 3.47 0.05
C GLY A 7 7.87 2.14 0.74
N ILE A 8 8.49 1.22 0.01
CA ILE A 8 8.98 -0.05 0.53
C ILE A 8 10.34 -0.38 -0.11
N ASN A 9 11.25 -0.94 0.68
CA ASN A 9 12.58 -1.31 0.23
C ASN A 9 12.99 -2.68 0.78
N GLY A 10 13.78 -3.39 -0.02
CA GLY A 10 14.40 -4.66 0.36
C GLY A 10 13.67 -5.88 -0.19
N PRO A 11 14.08 -7.09 0.26
CA PRO A 11 13.51 -8.33 -0.20
C PRO A 11 12.08 -8.51 0.32
N ILE A 12 11.14 -8.85 -0.56
CA ILE A 12 9.76 -9.25 -0.25
C ILE A 12 9.40 -10.52 -1.03
N GLU A 13 8.43 -11.27 -0.52
CA GLU A 13 7.82 -12.37 -1.25
C GLU A 13 6.37 -12.02 -1.58
N VAL A 14 5.97 -12.21 -2.84
CA VAL A 14 4.60 -11.99 -3.31
C VAL A 14 4.18 -13.19 -4.13
N ALA A 15 3.16 -13.92 -3.68
CA ALA A 15 2.65 -15.13 -4.34
C ALA A 15 3.76 -16.14 -4.70
N GLY A 16 4.67 -16.41 -3.76
CA GLY A 16 5.77 -17.35 -3.93
C GLY A 16 6.93 -16.85 -4.81
N LYS A 17 6.92 -15.59 -5.24
CA LYS A 17 8.01 -14.98 -6.01
C LYS A 17 8.75 -13.97 -5.16
N SER A 18 10.07 -14.05 -5.16
CA SER A 18 10.93 -13.10 -4.47
C SER A 18 11.19 -11.87 -5.33
N TYR A 19 11.07 -10.69 -4.72
CA TYR A 19 11.41 -9.40 -5.30
C TYR A 19 12.38 -8.69 -4.36
N ASN A 20 13.41 -8.05 -4.89
CA ASN A 20 14.31 -7.22 -4.09
C ASN A 20 14.50 -5.89 -4.83
N GLY A 21 13.77 -4.88 -4.37
CA GLY A 21 13.69 -3.60 -5.08
C GLY A 21 13.45 -2.42 -4.16
N ASN A 22 13.31 -1.25 -4.77
CA ASN A 22 12.98 -0.02 -4.09
C ASN A 22 11.77 0.62 -4.75
N MET A 23 10.67 0.73 -4.02
CA MET A 23 9.49 1.48 -4.40
C MET A 23 9.49 2.79 -3.62
N PRO A 24 9.73 3.94 -4.28
CA PRO A 24 9.69 5.24 -3.63
C PRO A 24 8.33 5.56 -3.00
N ALA A 25 8.34 6.48 -2.04
CA ALA A 25 7.12 7.05 -1.50
C ALA A 25 6.34 7.83 -2.58
N PHE A 26 5.02 7.67 -2.59
CA PHE A 26 4.10 8.48 -3.39
C PHE A 26 3.39 9.55 -2.54
N GLY A 27 3.45 9.42 -1.21
CA GLY A 27 2.92 10.38 -0.25
C GLY A 27 3.79 11.65 -0.08
N PRO A 28 3.60 12.37 1.04
CA PRO A 28 4.22 13.69 1.26
C PRO A 28 5.75 13.72 1.15
N ASN A 29 6.41 12.64 1.57
CA ASN A 29 7.89 12.52 1.57
C ASN A 29 8.47 12.02 0.23
N GLY A 30 7.64 11.88 -0.81
CA GLY A 30 8.07 11.44 -2.14
C GLY A 30 7.42 12.26 -3.25
N LEU A 31 6.60 11.64 -4.09
CA LEU A 31 5.93 12.35 -5.21
C LEU A 31 4.84 13.34 -4.78
N ASN A 32 4.51 13.40 -3.48
CA ASN A 32 3.57 14.34 -2.89
C ASN A 32 2.16 14.30 -3.54
N LEU A 33 1.72 13.09 -3.91
CA LEU A 33 0.37 12.87 -4.41
C LEU A 33 -0.65 13.20 -3.31
N LYS A 34 -1.76 13.79 -3.72
CA LYS A 34 -2.85 14.18 -2.82
C LYS A 34 -3.60 12.94 -2.32
N PRO A 35 -4.23 13.02 -1.13
CA PRO A 35 -5.03 11.92 -0.59
C PRO A 35 -6.05 11.37 -1.59
N LYS A 36 -6.72 12.26 -2.33
CA LYS A 36 -7.67 11.89 -3.40
C LYS A 36 -7.04 11.06 -4.52
N GLU A 37 -5.84 11.39 -4.94
CA GLU A 37 -5.14 10.69 -6.04
C GLU A 37 -4.71 9.30 -5.59
N ILE A 38 -4.14 9.19 -4.40
CA ILE A 38 -3.76 7.89 -3.83
C ILE A 38 -5.00 7.01 -3.60
N ALA A 39 -6.09 7.59 -3.10
CA ALA A 39 -7.37 6.91 -2.90
C ALA A 39 -7.95 6.36 -4.21
N ALA A 40 -7.90 7.14 -5.29
CA ALA A 40 -8.38 6.73 -6.61
C ALA A 40 -7.57 5.54 -7.17
N VAL A 41 -6.23 5.62 -7.09
CA VAL A 41 -5.34 4.53 -7.54
C VAL A 41 -5.56 3.26 -6.72
N LEU A 42 -5.65 3.37 -5.40
CA LEU A 42 -5.92 2.22 -4.53
C LEU A 42 -7.28 1.58 -4.84
N THR A 43 -8.30 2.40 -5.07
CA THR A 43 -9.64 1.91 -5.43
C THR A 43 -9.61 1.15 -6.75
N TYR A 44 -8.95 1.69 -7.77
CA TYR A 44 -8.79 1.02 -9.06
C TYR A 44 -8.09 -0.34 -8.91
N ILE A 45 -6.94 -0.41 -8.22
CA ILE A 45 -6.22 -1.67 -7.99
C ILE A 45 -7.09 -2.70 -7.25
N ARG A 46 -7.89 -2.25 -6.27
CA ARG A 46 -8.74 -3.10 -5.43
C ARG A 46 -9.97 -3.67 -6.14
N GLN A 47 -10.35 -3.12 -7.28
CA GLN A 47 -11.55 -3.47 -8.04
C GLN A 47 -11.24 -4.06 -9.42
N ASP A 48 -10.01 -3.90 -9.91
CA ASP A 48 -9.56 -4.44 -11.20
C ASP A 48 -8.68 -5.70 -11.02
N TRP A 49 -8.37 -6.35 -12.13
CA TRP A 49 -7.54 -7.57 -12.21
C TRP A 49 -8.04 -8.73 -11.34
N GLY A 50 -9.36 -8.86 -11.23
CA GLY A 50 -10.00 -9.93 -10.46
C GLY A 50 -10.05 -9.67 -8.95
N ASN A 51 -9.68 -8.47 -8.49
CA ASN A 51 -9.86 -8.07 -7.10
C ASN A 51 -11.32 -7.63 -6.84
N ALA A 52 -11.81 -7.88 -5.63
CA ALA A 52 -13.17 -7.55 -5.20
C ALA A 52 -13.18 -6.91 -3.81
N ALA A 53 -12.30 -5.93 -3.58
CA ALA A 53 -12.21 -5.23 -2.30
C ALA A 53 -12.93 -3.87 -2.34
N SER A 54 -13.37 -3.40 -1.17
CA SER A 54 -14.07 -2.11 -1.03
C SER A 54 -13.23 -0.94 -1.54
N ASP A 55 -13.86 0.15 -1.94
CA ASP A 55 -13.17 1.39 -2.31
C ASP A 55 -12.42 2.01 -1.11
N VAL A 56 -11.53 2.96 -1.43
CA VAL A 56 -10.82 3.78 -0.44
C VAL A 56 -11.24 5.22 -0.68
N THR A 57 -11.84 5.84 0.35
CA THR A 57 -12.26 7.24 0.26
C THR A 57 -11.10 8.20 0.52
N GLU A 58 -11.24 9.45 0.07
CA GLU A 58 -10.29 10.52 0.39
C GLU A 58 -10.17 10.74 1.91
N ALA A 59 -11.29 10.65 2.66
CA ALA A 59 -11.28 10.81 4.11
C ALA A 59 -10.47 9.70 4.80
N THR A 60 -10.71 8.45 4.40
CA THR A 60 -9.93 7.29 4.87
C THR A 60 -8.44 7.47 4.57
N MET A 61 -8.11 7.95 3.37
CA MET A 61 -6.73 8.16 2.96
C MET A 61 -6.04 9.28 3.76
N ASN A 62 -6.76 10.35 4.11
CA ASN A 62 -6.26 11.40 5.01
C ASN A 62 -5.92 10.84 6.39
N THR A 63 -6.80 10.00 6.97
CA THR A 63 -6.52 9.34 8.25
C THR A 63 -5.23 8.52 8.18
N TYR A 64 -5.03 7.75 7.10
CA TYR A 64 -3.79 6.98 6.93
C TYR A 64 -2.56 7.87 6.75
N MET A 65 -2.66 8.98 6.00
CA MET A 65 -1.54 9.91 5.87
C MET A 65 -1.11 10.48 7.22
N GLN A 66 -2.06 10.84 8.08
CA GLN A 66 -1.77 11.30 9.44
C GLN A 66 -1.17 10.20 10.30
N GLN A 67 -1.76 9.00 10.26
CA GLN A 67 -1.30 7.84 11.02
C GLN A 67 0.17 7.48 10.70
N TYR A 68 0.58 7.62 9.44
CA TYR A 68 1.91 7.24 8.99
C TYR A 68 2.85 8.43 8.72
N ALA A 69 2.47 9.65 9.11
CA ALA A 69 3.22 10.89 8.83
C ALA A 69 4.59 10.95 9.50
N SER A 70 4.73 10.32 10.68
CA SER A 70 5.99 10.34 11.45
C SER A 70 7.09 9.47 10.86
N ARG A 71 6.75 8.58 9.91
CA ARG A 71 7.72 7.66 9.32
C ARG A 71 8.44 8.32 8.14
N GLY A 72 9.75 8.51 8.29
CA GLY A 72 10.62 9.07 7.25
C GLY A 72 11.35 8.03 6.39
N THR A 73 11.20 6.74 6.69
CA THR A 73 11.89 5.65 6.00
C THR A 73 10.92 4.71 5.27
N PRO A 74 11.31 4.13 4.13
CA PRO A 74 10.56 3.06 3.50
C PRO A 74 10.30 1.90 4.46
N TRP A 75 9.18 1.20 4.26
CA TRP A 75 8.90 -0.04 4.97
C TRP A 75 9.85 -1.15 4.51
N ASN A 76 10.05 -2.18 5.34
CA ASN A 76 10.57 -3.48 4.92
C ASN A 76 9.47 -4.56 5.01
N ALA A 77 9.77 -5.77 4.54
CA ALA A 77 8.81 -6.89 4.51
C ALA A 77 8.21 -7.22 5.87
N THR A 78 9.00 -7.16 6.94
CA THR A 78 8.57 -7.52 8.29
C THR A 78 7.65 -6.44 8.86
N GLU A 79 8.08 -5.19 8.80
CA GLU A 79 7.33 -4.06 9.39
C GLU A 79 6.03 -3.75 8.64
N VAL A 80 5.99 -4.01 7.33
CA VAL A 80 4.82 -3.63 6.52
C VAL A 80 3.59 -4.48 6.85
N VAL A 81 3.78 -5.67 7.42
CA VAL A 81 2.70 -6.59 7.79
C VAL A 81 2.30 -6.52 9.26
N GLU A 82 3.08 -5.82 10.08
CA GLU A 82 2.74 -5.65 11.50
C GLU A 82 1.37 -4.99 11.68
N ASP A 83 0.59 -5.57 12.61
CA ASP A 83 -0.78 -5.18 12.95
C ASP A 83 -1.76 -5.16 11.78
N LEU A 84 -1.45 -5.88 10.69
CA LEU A 84 -2.43 -6.13 9.63
C LEU A 84 -3.31 -7.31 9.96
N SER A 85 -4.56 -7.24 9.51
CA SER A 85 -5.41 -8.41 9.38
C SER A 85 -4.70 -9.52 8.57
N PRO A 86 -5.06 -10.79 8.77
CA PRO A 86 -4.50 -11.92 8.03
C PRO A 86 -4.47 -11.65 6.53
N GLU A 87 -3.46 -12.20 5.84
CA GLU A 87 -3.30 -12.03 4.41
C GLU A 87 -4.61 -12.29 3.67
N PRO A 88 -5.09 -11.33 2.86
CA PRO A 88 -6.26 -11.58 2.04
C PRO A 88 -5.88 -12.65 1.01
N VAL A 89 -6.42 -13.85 1.19
CA VAL A 89 -6.25 -14.94 0.23
C VAL A 89 -7.01 -14.51 -1.02
N ALA A 90 -6.28 -14.22 -2.10
CA ALA A 90 -6.89 -13.99 -3.40
C ALA A 90 -7.77 -15.20 -3.72
N ALA A 91 -9.03 -14.97 -4.11
CA ALA A 91 -9.86 -16.05 -4.61
C ALA A 91 -9.10 -16.71 -5.76
N VAL A 92 -8.88 -18.03 -5.66
CA VAL A 92 -8.25 -18.81 -6.73
C VAL A 92 -9.01 -18.46 -8.01
N ALA A 93 -8.32 -17.81 -8.95
CA ALA A 93 -8.91 -17.51 -10.26
C ALA A 93 -9.39 -18.85 -10.88
N PRO A 94 -10.61 -18.91 -11.42
CA PRO A 94 -11.11 -20.12 -12.07
C PRO A 94 -10.27 -20.52 -13.30
#